data_AF-A0A4U6PCC7-F1
#
_entry.id   AF-A0A4U6PCC7-F1
#
_cell.length_a   1.000
_cell.length_b   1.000
_cell.length_c   1.000
_cell.angle_alpha   90.00
_cell.angle_beta   90.00
_cell.angle_gamma   90.00
#
_symmetry.space_group_name_H-M   'P 1'
#
loop_
_entity.id
_entity.type
_entity.pdbx_description
1 polymer ?
#
loop_
_entity_poly.entity_id
_entity_poly.type
_entity_poly.pdbx_seq_one_letter_code
_entity_poly.pdbx_strand_id
1 'polypeptide(L)'
;MRKLILPLILLSITSPAFAWGPIGHRVTGAIADRNLSGVARANVQLLLGDEDLAQAATWPDDMKSDPADFWQKQASPWHYVTVREGDAYTSADAPPEGDAMSALARFTATLRDPAASMDDKRLALRFVVHIIGDLHQPLHAGGGNDRGGNDMKVSWFGRSTNLHSVWDSAMIEQRSLSYSELADWLARSITPREIIA
;
A
#
# COMPACT_ATOMS: atom_id res chain seq x y z
N MET A 1 -46.06 1.05 33.22
CA MET A 1 -45.01 1.78 32.48
C MET A 1 -43.91 0.79 32.11
N ARG A 2 -43.88 0.33 30.87
CA ARG A 2 -42.94 -0.72 30.40
C ARG A 2 -41.63 -0.03 30.00
N LYS A 3 -40.56 -0.25 30.77
CA LYS A 3 -39.22 0.26 30.43
C LYS A 3 -38.69 -0.55 29.25
N LEU A 4 -38.58 0.07 28.09
CA LEU A 4 -37.88 -0.47 26.92
C LEU A 4 -36.37 -0.35 27.19
N ILE A 5 -35.71 -1.50 27.39
CA ILE A 5 -34.24 -1.58 27.40
C ILE A 5 -33.83 -1.84 25.96
N LEU A 6 -33.23 -0.83 25.31
CA LEU A 6 -32.67 -0.96 23.96
C LEU A 6 -31.27 -1.63 24.09
N PRO A 7 -30.97 -2.70 23.35
CA PRO A 7 -29.64 -3.29 23.37
C PRO A 7 -28.68 -2.34 22.63
N LEU A 8 -27.59 -1.94 23.31
CA LEU A 8 -26.49 -1.20 22.72
C LEU A 8 -25.67 -2.17 21.85
N ILE A 9 -25.94 -2.16 20.54
CA ILE A 9 -25.11 -2.88 19.57
C ILE A 9 -23.80 -2.09 19.43
N LEU A 10 -22.73 -2.59 20.05
CA LEU A 10 -21.37 -2.13 19.72
C LEU A 10 -21.03 -2.65 18.32
N LEU A 11 -21.18 -1.79 17.32
CA LEU A 11 -20.57 -1.98 16.01
C LEU A 11 -19.06 -1.74 16.15
N SER A 12 -18.29 -2.81 16.16
CA SER A 12 -16.84 -2.76 16.00
C SER A 12 -16.54 -2.29 14.57
N ILE A 13 -16.40 -0.99 14.38
CA ILE A 13 -15.91 -0.42 13.12
C ILE A 13 -14.41 -0.73 13.08
N THR A 14 -14.01 -1.80 12.41
CA THR A 14 -12.61 -2.03 12.08
C THR A 14 -12.18 -0.91 11.14
N SER A 15 -11.28 -0.04 11.59
CA SER A 15 -10.66 0.93 10.68
C SER A 15 -9.84 0.14 9.65
N PRO A 16 -10.01 0.39 8.34
CA PRO A 16 -9.11 -0.18 7.35
C PRO A 16 -7.68 0.29 7.70
N ALA A 17 -6.78 -0.67 7.89
CA ALA A 17 -5.36 -0.41 7.86
C ALA A 17 -5.02 -0.17 6.39
N PHE A 18 -4.79 1.09 6.05
CA PHE A 18 -4.24 1.46 4.76
C PHE A 18 -2.75 1.18 4.81
N ALA A 19 -2.15 0.95 3.66
CA ALA A 19 -0.72 1.18 3.54
C ALA A 19 -0.41 2.65 3.58
N TRP A 20 0.77 3.06 3.08
CA TRP A 20 1.05 4.48 2.94
C TRP A 20 -0.24 5.21 2.55
N GLY A 21 -0.59 6.28 3.24
CA GLY A 21 -1.79 7.01 2.87
C GLY A 21 -1.71 7.43 1.40
N PRO A 22 -2.83 7.86 0.77
CA PRO A 22 -2.85 8.16 -0.67
C PRO A 22 -1.71 9.09 -1.14
N ILE A 23 -1.27 10.04 -0.30
CA ILE A 23 -0.12 10.90 -0.61
C ILE A 23 1.18 10.11 -0.68
N GLY A 24 1.47 9.23 0.29
CA GLY A 24 2.69 8.43 0.31
C GLY A 24 2.80 7.51 -0.91
N HIS A 25 1.72 6.82 -1.27
CA HIS A 25 1.65 6.03 -2.50
C HIS A 25 1.91 6.85 -3.76
N ARG A 26 1.23 7.98 -3.89
CA ARG A 26 1.38 8.86 -5.06
C ARG A 26 2.79 9.44 -5.14
N VAL A 27 3.44 9.74 -4.02
CA VAL A 27 4.84 10.19 -3.98
C VAL A 27 5.77 9.10 -4.50
N THR A 28 5.65 7.88 -3.97
CA THR A 28 6.46 6.74 -4.42
C THR A 28 6.25 6.46 -5.91
N GLY A 29 4.99 6.41 -6.36
CA GLY A 29 4.65 6.23 -7.76
C GLY A 29 5.17 7.35 -8.67
N ALA A 30 5.05 8.62 -8.26
CA ALA A 30 5.55 9.76 -9.04
C ALA A 30 7.08 9.75 -9.16
N ILE A 31 7.79 9.41 -8.09
CA ILE A 31 9.25 9.26 -8.12
C ILE A 31 9.63 8.09 -9.02
N ALA A 32 8.96 6.94 -8.91
CA ALA A 32 9.22 5.79 -9.78
C ALA A 32 8.98 6.13 -11.25
N ASP A 33 7.87 6.79 -11.58
CA ASP A 33 7.50 7.14 -12.95
C ASP A 33 8.59 7.99 -13.62
N ARG A 34 9.13 8.99 -12.92
CA ARG A 34 10.20 9.88 -13.43
C ARG A 34 11.51 9.15 -13.70
N ASN A 35 11.75 8.03 -13.03
CA ASN A 35 12.98 7.26 -13.09
C ASN A 35 12.85 5.99 -13.96
N LEU A 36 11.73 5.82 -14.68
CA LEU A 36 11.61 4.77 -15.68
C LEU A 36 12.54 5.02 -16.86
N SER A 37 13.24 3.98 -17.30
CA SER A 37 13.89 3.98 -18.61
C SER A 37 12.88 4.19 -19.74
N GLY A 38 13.32 4.64 -20.91
CA GLY A 38 12.42 4.89 -22.05
C GLY A 38 11.61 3.65 -22.46
N VAL A 39 12.23 2.46 -22.41
CA VAL A 39 11.55 1.18 -22.70
C VAL A 39 10.54 0.85 -21.61
N ALA A 40 10.87 1.04 -20.33
CA ALA A 40 9.93 0.77 -19.24
C ALA A 40 8.72 1.71 -19.33
N ARG A 41 8.94 3.01 -19.57
CA ARG A 41 7.88 4.01 -19.76
C ARG A 41 6.94 3.64 -20.91
N ALA A 42 7.47 3.22 -22.06
CA ALA A 42 6.66 2.80 -23.19
C ALA A 42 5.78 1.58 -22.85
N ASN A 43 6.32 0.59 -22.12
CA ASN A 43 5.55 -0.57 -21.68
C ASN A 43 4.49 -0.22 -20.64
N VAL A 44 4.79 0.70 -19.71
CA VAL A 44 3.80 1.22 -18.76
C VAL A 44 2.65 1.89 -19.51
N GLN A 45 2.94 2.74 -20.50
CA GLN A 45 1.92 3.40 -21.33
C GLN A 45 1.06 2.39 -22.12
N LEU A 46 1.66 1.31 -22.64
CA LEU A 46 0.89 0.25 -23.32
C LEU A 46 -0.08 -0.47 -22.36
N LEU A 47 0.30 -0.62 -21.09
CA LEU A 47 -0.54 -1.31 -20.10
C LEU A 47 -1.60 -0.39 -19.48
N LEU A 48 -1.22 0.83 -19.07
CA LEU A 48 -2.05 1.74 -18.28
C LEU A 48 -2.70 2.88 -19.10
N GLY A 49 -2.26 3.11 -20.35
CA GLY A 49 -2.73 4.23 -21.15
C GLY A 49 -2.28 5.56 -20.57
N ASP A 50 -3.25 6.41 -20.19
CA ASP A 50 -3.01 7.74 -19.62
C ASP A 50 -2.84 7.73 -18.09
N GLU A 51 -3.01 6.58 -17.43
CA GLU A 51 -2.77 6.41 -16.00
C GLU A 51 -1.26 6.33 -15.72
N ASP A 52 -0.76 7.27 -14.91
CA ASP A 52 0.63 7.27 -14.45
C ASP A 52 0.86 6.35 -13.23
N LEU A 53 2.12 6.09 -12.87
CA LEU A 53 2.40 5.23 -11.71
C LEU A 53 1.95 5.85 -10.38
N ALA A 54 1.76 7.17 -10.29
CA ALA A 54 1.23 7.78 -9.07
C ALA A 54 -0.25 7.42 -8.88
N GLN A 55 -1.04 7.42 -9.95
CA GLN A 55 -2.42 6.97 -9.95
C GLN A 55 -2.53 5.46 -9.74
N ALA A 56 -1.69 4.68 -10.41
CA ALA A 56 -1.65 3.22 -10.23
C ALA A 56 -1.32 2.81 -8.79
N ALA A 57 -0.49 3.60 -8.09
CA ALA A 57 -0.04 3.31 -6.73
C ALA A 57 -1.16 3.34 -5.68
N THR A 58 -2.28 4.04 -5.88
CA THR A 58 -3.40 4.04 -4.91
C THR A 58 -4.49 3.05 -5.28
N TRP A 59 -4.51 2.58 -6.52
CA TRP A 59 -5.63 1.84 -7.07
C TRP A 59 -5.98 0.56 -6.29
N PRO A 60 -5.02 -0.28 -5.83
CA PRO A 60 -5.37 -1.46 -5.03
C PRO A 60 -6.11 -1.12 -3.72
N ASP A 61 -5.78 -0.01 -3.07
CA ASP A 61 -6.48 0.45 -1.87
C ASP A 61 -7.88 0.97 -2.18
N ASP A 62 -8.05 1.68 -3.30
CA ASP A 62 -9.38 2.13 -3.76
C ASP A 62 -10.30 0.93 -4.02
N MET A 63 -9.74 -0.13 -4.60
CA MET A 63 -10.46 -1.37 -4.91
C MET A 63 -10.82 -2.23 -3.69
N LYS A 64 -10.30 -1.94 -2.49
CA LYS A 64 -10.80 -2.57 -1.25
C LYS A 64 -12.29 -2.29 -1.01
N SER A 65 -12.85 -1.28 -1.66
CA SER A 65 -14.29 -0.98 -1.62
C SER A 65 -15.14 -1.80 -2.58
N ASP A 66 -14.53 -2.53 -3.52
CA ASP A 66 -15.24 -3.38 -4.48
C ASP A 66 -15.79 -4.64 -3.77
N PRO A 67 -17.09 -4.94 -3.90
CA PRO A 67 -17.72 -6.03 -3.16
C PRO A 67 -17.33 -7.44 -3.65
N ALA A 68 -16.58 -7.57 -4.75
CA ALA A 68 -16.19 -8.88 -5.27
C ALA A 68 -15.30 -9.64 -4.26
N ASP A 69 -15.49 -10.96 -4.22
CA ASP A 69 -14.77 -11.86 -3.31
C ASP A 69 -13.24 -11.76 -3.44
N PHE A 70 -12.75 -11.44 -4.64
CA PHE A 70 -11.33 -11.19 -4.86
C PHE A 70 -10.81 -10.07 -3.94
N TRP A 71 -11.47 -8.92 -3.91
CA TRP A 71 -11.06 -7.76 -3.13
C TRP A 71 -11.31 -7.93 -1.64
N GLN A 72 -12.47 -8.49 -1.29
CA GLN A 72 -12.89 -8.62 0.10
C GLN A 72 -12.17 -9.74 0.87
N LYS A 73 -11.70 -10.78 0.16
CA LYS A 73 -11.18 -11.99 0.82
C LYS A 73 -9.75 -12.34 0.41
N GLN A 74 -9.40 -12.16 -0.87
CA GLN A 74 -8.10 -12.62 -1.37
C GLN A 74 -7.03 -11.54 -1.32
N ALA A 75 -7.36 -10.32 -1.78
CA ALA A 75 -6.37 -9.27 -1.94
C ALA A 75 -6.00 -8.53 -0.64
N SER A 76 -6.89 -8.57 0.35
CA SER A 76 -6.73 -7.84 1.62
C SER A 76 -5.39 -8.07 2.34
N PRO A 77 -4.83 -9.30 2.42
CA PRO A 77 -3.55 -9.53 3.08
C PRO A 77 -2.33 -9.12 2.27
N TRP A 78 -2.48 -8.77 0.98
CA TRP A 78 -1.35 -8.46 0.10
C TRP A 78 -0.74 -7.08 0.35
N HIS A 79 -1.15 -6.40 1.40
CA HIS A 79 -0.67 -5.07 1.77
C HIS A 79 0.40 -5.12 2.86
N TYR A 80 0.59 -6.23 3.55
CA TYR A 80 1.55 -6.29 4.66
C TYR A 80 2.23 -7.64 4.71
N VAL A 81 3.30 -7.73 5.50
CA VAL A 81 3.89 -8.98 5.97
C VAL A 81 3.94 -8.98 7.49
N THR A 82 3.85 -10.17 8.08
CA THR A 82 4.08 -10.33 9.52
C THR A 82 5.53 -10.72 9.76
N VAL A 83 6.31 -9.88 10.44
CA VAL A 83 7.71 -10.17 10.81
C VAL A 83 7.88 -10.03 12.31
N ARG A 84 7.90 -11.15 13.04
CA ARG A 84 8.02 -11.13 14.51
C ARG A 84 9.31 -10.42 14.94
N GLU A 85 9.26 -9.79 16.11
CA GLU A 85 10.40 -9.06 16.66
C GLU A 85 11.64 -9.96 16.77
N GLY A 86 12.75 -9.51 16.17
CA GLY A 86 14.02 -10.24 16.15
C GLY A 86 14.15 -11.28 15.04
N ASP A 87 13.08 -11.57 14.29
CA ASP A 87 13.09 -12.53 13.18
C ASP A 87 13.36 -11.86 11.83
N ALA A 88 13.83 -12.66 10.87
CA ALA A 88 13.75 -12.31 9.46
C ALA A 88 12.39 -12.72 8.89
N TYR A 89 11.96 -12.05 7.83
CA TYR A 89 10.75 -12.47 7.11
C TYR A 89 10.84 -13.94 6.68
N THR A 90 9.75 -14.68 6.91
CA THR A 90 9.57 -16.05 6.43
C THR A 90 8.18 -16.20 5.83
N SER A 91 8.10 -16.88 4.68
CA SER A 91 6.81 -17.17 4.02
C SER A 91 5.92 -18.12 4.84
N ALA A 92 6.47 -18.76 5.89
CA ALA A 92 5.70 -19.63 6.78
C ALA A 92 4.67 -18.88 7.63
N ASP A 93 4.86 -17.56 7.83
CA ASP A 93 3.94 -16.71 8.59
C ASP A 93 2.88 -16.04 7.71
N ALA A 94 2.95 -16.22 6.38
CA ALA A 94 1.95 -15.72 5.46
C ALA A 94 0.62 -16.49 5.62
N PRO A 95 -0.54 -15.82 5.49
CA PRO A 95 -1.83 -16.49 5.51
C PRO A 95 -2.02 -17.34 4.23
N PRO A 96 -3.03 -18.22 4.18
CA PRO A 96 -3.28 -19.08 3.02
C PRO A 96 -3.43 -18.34 1.69
N GLU A 97 -3.97 -17.11 1.72
CA GLU A 97 -4.14 -16.23 0.56
C GLU A 97 -2.83 -15.59 0.07
N GLY A 98 -1.75 -15.73 0.84
CA GLY A 98 -0.50 -15.01 0.66
C GLY A 98 -0.50 -13.64 1.35
N ASP A 99 0.61 -12.95 1.25
CA ASP A 99 0.92 -11.66 1.87
C ASP A 99 1.59 -10.73 0.83
N ALA A 100 2.01 -9.53 1.24
CA ALA A 100 2.65 -8.58 0.32
C ALA A 100 3.84 -9.18 -0.43
N MET A 101 4.70 -9.96 0.22
CA MET A 101 5.89 -10.54 -0.42
C MET A 101 5.54 -11.62 -1.45
N SER A 102 4.63 -12.53 -1.12
CA SER A 102 4.19 -13.58 -2.04
C SER A 102 3.33 -13.03 -3.19
N ALA A 103 2.50 -12.02 -2.93
CA ALA A 103 1.76 -11.29 -3.95
C ALA A 103 2.70 -10.54 -4.90
N LEU A 104 3.71 -9.83 -4.37
CA LEU A 104 4.73 -9.16 -5.19
C LEU A 104 5.43 -10.15 -6.14
N ALA A 105 5.82 -11.32 -5.63
CA ALA A 105 6.44 -12.36 -6.44
C ALA A 105 5.50 -12.86 -7.54
N ARG A 106 4.22 -13.14 -7.20
CA ARG A 106 3.19 -13.58 -8.15
C ARG A 106 2.95 -12.53 -9.24
N PHE A 107 2.68 -11.29 -8.88
CA PHE A 107 2.37 -10.24 -9.86
C PHE A 107 3.59 -9.86 -10.69
N THR A 108 4.79 -9.91 -10.12
CA THR A 108 6.03 -9.75 -10.91
C THR A 108 6.17 -10.86 -11.96
N ALA A 109 5.83 -12.10 -11.61
CA ALA A 109 5.82 -13.21 -12.57
C ALA A 109 4.77 -13.01 -13.67
N THR A 110 3.54 -12.64 -13.32
CA THR A 110 2.48 -12.32 -14.28
C THR A 110 2.87 -11.19 -15.23
N LEU A 111 3.47 -10.12 -14.71
CA LEU A 111 3.91 -8.97 -15.52
C LEU A 111 4.99 -9.36 -16.55
N ARG A 112 5.84 -10.33 -16.19
CA ARG A 112 6.93 -10.85 -17.04
C ARG A 112 6.49 -11.96 -18.00
N ASP A 113 5.37 -12.61 -17.76
CA ASP A 113 4.89 -13.72 -18.56
C ASP A 113 4.39 -13.25 -19.95
N PRO A 114 5.00 -13.68 -21.07
CA PRO A 114 4.52 -13.31 -22.40
C PRO A 114 3.14 -13.88 -22.73
N ALA A 115 2.69 -14.93 -22.05
CA ALA A 115 1.38 -15.56 -22.26
C ALA A 115 0.25 -14.91 -21.44
N ALA A 116 0.57 -14.09 -20.44
CA ALA A 116 -0.44 -13.41 -19.63
C ALA A 116 -1.21 -12.37 -20.44
N SER A 117 -2.52 -12.24 -20.16
CA SER A 117 -3.39 -11.27 -20.81
C SER A 117 -2.99 -9.84 -20.47
N MET A 118 -3.41 -8.87 -21.30
CA MET A 118 -3.17 -7.45 -21.01
C MET A 118 -3.85 -6.99 -19.72
N ASP A 119 -5.04 -7.52 -19.42
CA ASP A 119 -5.75 -7.17 -18.19
C ASP A 119 -5.04 -7.74 -16.95
N ASP A 120 -4.52 -8.97 -17.03
CA ASP A 120 -3.72 -9.55 -15.95
C ASP A 120 -2.43 -8.78 -15.71
N LYS A 121 -1.74 -8.35 -16.78
CA LYS A 121 -0.53 -7.53 -16.67
C LYS A 121 -0.82 -6.15 -16.12
N ARG A 122 -1.96 -5.54 -16.49
CA ARG A 122 -2.40 -4.26 -15.95
C ARG A 122 -2.66 -4.37 -14.44
N LEU A 123 -3.42 -5.38 -14.04
CA LEU A 123 -3.69 -5.68 -12.63
C LEU A 123 -2.38 -5.91 -11.86
N ALA A 124 -1.50 -6.72 -12.43
CA ALA A 124 -0.19 -7.02 -11.85
C ALA A 124 0.67 -5.77 -11.67
N LEU A 125 0.73 -4.89 -12.68
CA LEU A 125 1.51 -3.65 -12.59
C LEU A 125 1.00 -2.75 -11.45
N ARG A 126 -0.32 -2.56 -11.32
CA ARG A 126 -0.89 -1.75 -10.23
C ARG A 126 -0.55 -2.33 -8.85
N PHE A 127 -0.67 -3.64 -8.67
CA PHE A 127 -0.27 -4.29 -7.42
C PHE A 127 1.23 -4.19 -7.16
N VAL A 128 2.09 -4.39 -8.15
CA VAL A 128 3.55 -4.27 -7.98
C VAL A 128 3.93 -2.88 -7.48
N VAL A 129 3.38 -1.83 -8.09
CA VAL A 129 3.66 -0.44 -7.71
C VAL A 129 3.19 -0.14 -6.29
N HIS A 130 1.99 -0.60 -5.94
CA HIS A 130 1.40 -0.41 -4.61
C HIS A 130 2.20 -1.15 -3.53
N ILE A 131 2.39 -2.47 -3.70
CA ILE A 131 3.03 -3.35 -2.71
C ILE A 131 4.47 -2.93 -2.42
N ILE A 132 5.23 -2.47 -3.44
CA ILE A 132 6.56 -1.94 -3.20
C ILE A 132 6.48 -0.73 -2.26
N GLY A 133 5.48 0.14 -2.41
CA GLY A 133 5.20 1.19 -1.45
C GLY A 133 5.00 0.62 -0.04
N ASP A 134 4.04 -0.29 0.12
CA ASP A 134 3.64 -0.87 1.40
C ASP A 134 4.80 -1.48 2.15
N LEU A 135 5.61 -2.29 1.46
CA LEU A 135 6.77 -2.97 2.06
C LEU A 135 7.84 -1.99 2.58
N HIS A 136 7.83 -0.73 2.11
CA HIS A 136 8.71 0.33 2.63
C HIS A 136 8.05 1.16 3.75
N GLN A 137 6.76 0.95 4.05
CA GLN A 137 6.12 1.49 5.25
C GLN A 137 6.52 0.59 6.44
N PRO A 138 7.30 1.08 7.43
CA PRO A 138 7.85 0.22 8.48
C PRO A 138 6.84 -0.66 9.23
N LEU A 139 5.63 -0.17 9.46
CA LEU A 139 4.57 -0.87 10.20
C LEU A 139 3.76 -1.85 9.35
N HIS A 140 4.00 -1.89 8.03
CA HIS A 140 3.51 -2.94 7.11
C HIS A 140 4.42 -4.15 7.08
N ALA A 141 5.63 -4.02 7.63
CA ALA A 141 6.55 -5.12 7.93
C ALA A 141 6.70 -5.29 9.46
N GLY A 142 5.60 -5.13 10.19
CA GLY A 142 5.57 -5.30 11.64
C GLY A 142 5.28 -6.73 12.06
N GLY A 143 5.73 -7.11 13.24
CA GLY A 143 5.26 -8.32 13.91
C GLY A 143 5.18 -8.11 15.41
N GLY A 144 4.14 -8.67 15.97
CA GLY A 144 3.66 -8.35 17.30
C GLY A 144 2.17 -8.59 17.38
N ASN A 145 1.59 -8.29 18.54
CA ASN A 145 0.16 -8.50 18.81
C ASN A 145 -0.66 -7.21 18.62
N ASP A 146 -0.12 -6.22 17.91
CA ASP A 146 -0.70 -4.87 17.80
C ASP A 146 -1.20 -4.52 16.38
N ARG A 147 -1.22 -5.52 15.49
CA ARG A 147 -1.64 -5.40 14.09
C ARG A 147 -0.83 -4.32 13.34
N GLY A 148 0.48 -4.29 13.52
CA GLY A 148 1.36 -3.30 12.90
C GLY A 148 1.13 -1.91 13.48
N GLY A 149 0.95 -1.79 14.80
CA GLY A 149 0.69 -0.50 15.47
C GLY A 149 -0.73 0.05 15.33
N ASN A 150 -1.67 -0.66 14.69
CA ASN A 150 -3.08 -0.24 14.60
C ASN A 150 -3.78 -0.24 15.98
N ASP A 151 -3.38 -1.17 16.86
CA ASP A 151 -3.91 -1.27 18.22
C ASP A 151 -3.22 -0.32 19.20
N MET A 152 -2.07 0.26 18.80
CA MET A 152 -1.33 1.22 19.62
C MET A 152 -1.92 2.63 19.49
N LYS A 153 -2.78 3.02 20.43
CA LYS A 153 -3.38 4.36 20.47
C LYS A 153 -2.37 5.42 20.93
N VAL A 154 -2.32 6.53 20.21
CA VAL A 154 -1.39 7.65 20.46
C VAL A 154 -2.10 9.00 20.27
N SER A 155 -1.47 10.08 20.71
CA SER A 155 -1.90 11.45 20.42
C SER A 155 -0.92 12.10 19.45
N TRP A 156 -1.42 12.58 18.31
CA TRP A 156 -0.66 13.32 17.31
C TRP A 156 -1.15 14.77 17.31
N PHE A 157 -0.32 15.70 17.80
CA PHE A 157 -0.68 17.12 17.94
C PHE A 157 -2.03 17.37 18.63
N GLY A 158 -2.29 16.62 19.70
CA GLY A 158 -3.52 16.73 20.51
C GLY A 158 -4.73 16.00 19.92
N ARG A 159 -4.60 15.32 18.78
CA ARG A 159 -5.66 14.48 18.18
C ARG A 159 -5.39 13.01 18.48
N SER A 160 -6.41 12.30 18.97
CA SER A 160 -6.34 10.85 19.18
C SER A 160 -6.26 10.11 17.84
N THR A 161 -5.34 9.17 17.72
CA THR A 161 -5.11 8.32 16.54
C THR A 161 -4.44 7.01 16.96
N ASN A 162 -3.91 6.22 16.02
CA ASN A 162 -3.06 5.07 16.28
C ASN A 162 -1.69 5.23 15.60
N LEU A 163 -0.70 4.45 16.04
CA LEU A 163 0.67 4.56 15.54
C LEU A 163 0.76 4.28 14.03
N HIS A 164 0.01 3.29 13.53
CA HIS A 164 -0.03 2.97 12.10
C HIS A 164 -0.43 4.17 11.24
N SER A 165 -1.56 4.81 11.57
CA SER A 165 -2.05 5.99 10.85
C SER A 165 -1.13 7.21 10.96
N VAL A 166 -0.29 7.30 12.00
CA VAL A 166 0.74 8.34 12.08
C VAL A 166 1.81 8.13 11.02
N TRP A 167 2.24 6.89 10.81
CA TRP A 167 3.21 6.52 9.80
C TRP A 167 2.66 6.59 8.39
N ASP A 168 1.48 6.04 8.14
CA ASP A 168 0.88 6.05 6.79
C ASP A 168 0.60 7.46 6.29
N SER A 169 0.05 8.31 7.16
CA SER A 169 -0.58 9.55 6.70
C SER A 169 -0.14 10.76 7.51
N ALA A 170 -0.25 10.73 8.84
CA ALA A 170 -0.22 11.98 9.61
C ALA A 170 1.13 12.72 9.53
N MET A 171 2.25 11.98 9.49
CA MET A 171 3.58 12.59 9.30
C MET A 171 3.78 13.21 7.92
N ILE A 172 3.20 12.59 6.89
CA ILE A 172 3.28 13.07 5.50
C ILE A 172 2.36 14.28 5.32
N GLU A 173 1.10 14.16 5.70
CA GLU A 173 0.08 15.19 5.56
C GLU A 173 0.42 16.46 6.35
N GLN A 174 1.09 16.32 7.51
CA GLN A 174 1.53 17.48 8.29
C GLN A 174 2.49 18.39 7.51
N ARG A 175 3.23 17.87 6.53
CA ARG A 175 4.09 18.69 5.65
C ARG A 175 3.28 19.73 4.86
N SER A 176 1.97 19.52 4.70
CA SER A 176 1.07 20.39 3.94
C SER A 176 1.53 20.59 2.49
N LEU A 177 2.09 19.53 1.91
CA LEU A 177 2.51 19.47 0.51
C LEU A 177 1.59 18.49 -0.23
N SER A 178 1.24 18.82 -1.47
CA SER A 178 0.68 17.85 -2.41
C SER A 178 1.69 16.73 -2.70
N TYR A 179 1.21 15.60 -3.24
CA TYR A 179 2.10 14.50 -3.61
C TYR A 179 3.16 14.93 -4.64
N SER A 180 2.82 15.82 -5.57
CA SER A 180 3.76 16.32 -6.58
C SER A 180 4.82 17.23 -5.97
N GLU A 181 4.44 18.14 -5.06
CA GLU A 181 5.41 19.00 -4.36
C GLU A 181 6.36 18.19 -3.47
N LEU A 182 5.83 17.18 -2.77
CA LEU A 182 6.66 16.31 -1.94
C LEU A 182 7.59 15.43 -2.79
N ALA A 183 7.09 14.87 -3.90
CA ALA A 183 7.91 14.13 -4.86
C ALA A 183 9.02 15.01 -5.46
N ASP A 184 8.70 16.25 -5.86
CA ASP A 184 9.67 17.23 -6.38
C ASP A 184 10.72 17.61 -5.33
N TRP A 185 10.32 17.70 -4.06
CA TRP A 185 11.24 18.00 -2.98
C TRP A 185 12.21 16.85 -2.72
N LEU A 186 11.71 15.62 -2.62
CA LEU A 186 12.51 14.42 -2.39
C LEU A 186 13.40 14.07 -3.59
N ALA A 187 12.95 14.33 -4.82
CA ALA A 187 13.74 14.08 -6.02
C ALA A 187 15.06 14.86 -6.05
N ARG A 188 15.16 15.99 -5.34
CA ARG A 188 16.40 16.80 -5.27
C ARG A 188 17.54 16.09 -4.55
N SER A 189 17.24 15.11 -3.69
CA SER A 189 18.25 14.30 -3.01
C SER A 189 18.62 13.03 -3.77
N ILE A 190 17.89 12.68 -4.85
CA ILE A 190 18.19 11.48 -5.64
C ILE A 190 19.40 11.76 -6.54
N THR A 191 20.44 10.96 -6.37
CA THR A 191 21.67 11.03 -7.15
C THR A 191 21.60 10.14 -8.39
N PRO A 192 22.41 10.38 -9.43
CA PRO A 192 22.45 9.51 -10.61
C PRO A 192 22.77 8.04 -10.32
N ARG A 193 23.41 7.72 -9.17
CA ARG A 193 23.67 6.33 -8.76
C ARG A 193 22.45 5.61 -8.22
N GLU A 194 21.42 6.35 -7.82
CA GLU A 194 20.16 5.84 -7.28
C GLU A 194 19.07 5.73 -8.35
N ILE A 195 19.37 6.16 -9.58
CA ILE A 195 18.47 6.07 -10.74
C ILE A 195 18.86 4.85 -11.56
N ILE A 196 17.87 4.08 -11.98
CA ILE A 196 18.06 2.97 -12.94
C ILE A 196 18.25 3.61 -14.33
N ALA A 197 19.50 3.66 -14.79
CA ALA A 197 19.85 4.11 -16.14
C ALA A 197 19.34 3.14 -17.22
#